data_AF-A0A537QBT2-F1
#
_entry.id   AF-A0A537QBT2-F1
#
_cell.length_a   1.000
_cell.length_b   1.000
_cell.length_c   1.000
_cell.angle_alpha   90.00
_cell.angle_beta   90.00
_cell.angle_gamma   90.00
#
_symmetry.space_group_name_H-M   'P 1'
#
loop_
_entity.id
_entity.type
_entity.pdbx_description
1 polymer ?
#
loop_
_entity_poly.entity_id
_entity_poly.type
_entity_poly.pdbx_seq_one_letter_code
_entity_poly.pdbx_strand_id
1 'polypeptide(L)'
;MGETIDAACEKAVFADPETIAGATAYVAGSLSLLADAAANGWDVYYDAALAALRHRLEIDRFGLVAQVLAGEGCSAAKCEKLALFADANRVSANLKARTFENLVARNSAGWPQPASAAAPAAPVAAAPPPPGPAPSVGNGINFPSAASIPPVSIMTDEPSQPPSQTGSGPAPAAGPQKRPPAPARPAARAQTAPAAPPIQIGPPPAANAGTEPPPQ
;
A
#
# COMPACT_ATOMS: atom_id res chain seq x y z
N MET A 1 -1.29 -18.93 22.20
CA MET A 1 -0.03 -18.37 21.65
C MET A 1 -0.31 -17.49 20.42
N GLY A 2 -1.21 -17.88 19.50
CA GLY A 2 -1.56 -17.04 18.34
C GLY A 2 -2.05 -15.64 18.69
N GLU A 3 -2.98 -15.50 19.63
CA GLU A 3 -3.53 -14.21 20.07
C GLU A 3 -2.44 -13.22 20.54
N THR A 4 -1.41 -13.71 21.24
CA THR A 4 -0.30 -12.87 21.71
C THR A 4 0.57 -12.37 20.56
N ILE A 5 0.81 -13.23 19.57
CA ILE A 5 1.54 -12.85 18.35
C ILE A 5 0.71 -11.84 17.55
N ASP A 6 -0.61 -12.02 17.50
CA ASP A 6 -1.51 -11.14 16.76
C ASP A 6 -1.57 -9.74 17.37
N ALA A 7 -1.67 -9.65 18.68
CA ALA A 7 -1.60 -8.37 19.39
C ALA A 7 -0.25 -7.67 19.18
N ALA A 8 0.86 -8.42 19.17
CA ALA A 8 2.18 -7.87 18.90
C ALA A 8 2.34 -7.40 17.45
N CYS A 9 1.90 -8.19 16.47
CA CYS A 9 1.88 -7.81 15.06
C CYS A 9 1.02 -6.58 14.82
N GLU A 10 -0.15 -6.50 15.46
CA GLU A 10 -1.01 -5.34 15.34
C GLU A 10 -0.31 -4.09 15.88
N LYS A 11 0.24 -4.14 17.09
CA LYS A 11 0.98 -3.02 17.67
C LYS A 11 2.16 -2.59 16.79
N ALA A 12 2.85 -3.53 16.14
CA ALA A 12 3.94 -3.24 15.24
C ALA A 12 3.47 -2.57 13.92
N VAL A 13 2.41 -3.08 13.30
CA VAL A 13 1.89 -2.55 12.03
C VAL A 13 1.28 -1.15 12.21
N PHE A 14 0.59 -0.92 13.33
CA PHE A 14 -0.11 0.33 13.63
C PHE A 14 0.67 1.24 14.61
N ALA A 15 1.99 1.04 14.73
CA ALA A 15 2.84 1.81 15.63
C ALA A 15 2.81 3.32 15.31
N ASP A 16 2.91 3.64 14.02
CA ASP A 16 3.08 4.99 13.47
C ASP A 16 2.47 5.09 12.07
N PRO A 17 2.11 6.29 11.58
CA PRO A 17 1.55 6.46 10.24
C PRO A 17 2.52 6.04 9.13
N GLU A 18 3.82 6.22 9.30
CA GLU A 18 4.85 5.80 8.35
C GLU A 18 4.89 4.27 8.19
N THR A 19 4.73 3.52 9.28
CA THR A 19 4.68 2.05 9.24
C THR A 19 3.44 1.56 8.51
N ILE A 20 2.29 2.20 8.74
CA ILE A 20 1.04 1.90 8.04
C ILE A 20 1.17 2.20 6.55
N ALA A 21 1.78 3.33 6.18
CA ALA A 21 2.04 3.68 4.79
C ALA A 21 2.95 2.64 4.11
N GLY A 22 4.02 2.20 4.78
CA GLY A 22 4.89 1.13 4.28
C GLY A 22 4.15 -0.19 4.09
N ALA A 23 3.31 -0.59 5.05
CA ALA A 23 2.53 -1.82 4.99
C ALA A 23 1.51 -1.79 3.84
N THR A 24 0.78 -0.69 3.67
CA THR A 24 -0.20 -0.51 2.58
C THR A 24 0.48 -0.45 1.21
N ALA A 25 1.64 0.19 1.09
CA ALA A 25 2.43 0.19 -0.14
C ALA A 25 2.92 -1.21 -0.54
N TYR A 26 3.38 -2.01 0.44
CA TYR A 26 3.77 -3.41 0.19
C TYR A 26 2.58 -4.26 -0.30
N VAL A 27 1.41 -4.08 0.32
CA VAL A 27 0.19 -4.77 -0.10
C VAL A 27 -0.25 -4.33 -1.49
N ALA A 28 -0.19 -3.05 -1.81
CA ALA A 28 -0.48 -2.55 -3.16
C ALA A 28 0.46 -3.17 -4.21
N GLY A 29 1.77 -3.20 -3.95
CA GLY A 29 2.73 -3.86 -4.83
C GLY A 29 2.47 -5.36 -4.99
N SER A 30 2.07 -6.03 -3.91
CA SER A 30 1.72 -7.46 -3.93
C SER A 30 0.47 -7.74 -4.77
N LEU A 31 -0.54 -6.86 -4.70
CA LEU A 31 -1.75 -6.96 -5.52
C LEU A 31 -1.45 -6.71 -7.00
N SER A 32 -0.62 -5.72 -7.32
CA SER A 32 -0.19 -5.47 -8.70
C SER A 32 0.54 -6.70 -9.26
N LEU A 33 1.47 -7.28 -8.52
CA LEU A 33 2.17 -8.50 -8.93
C LEU A 33 1.19 -9.66 -9.19
N LEU A 34 0.18 -9.84 -8.34
CA LEU A 34 -0.82 -10.88 -8.52
C LEU A 34 -1.70 -10.63 -9.76
N ALA A 35 -2.07 -9.38 -10.01
CA ALA A 35 -2.84 -8.98 -11.19
C ALA A 35 -2.04 -9.16 -12.47
N ASP A 36 -0.75 -8.77 -12.48
CA ASP A 36 0.14 -8.94 -13.62
C ASP A 36 0.34 -10.42 -13.94
N ALA A 37 0.53 -11.27 -12.92
CA ALA A 37 0.62 -12.71 -13.10
C ALA A 37 -0.69 -13.31 -13.64
N ALA A 38 -1.84 -12.81 -13.22
CA ALA A 38 -3.14 -13.24 -13.76
C ALA A 38 -3.32 -12.84 -15.23
N ALA A 39 -2.81 -11.67 -15.65
CA ALA A 39 -2.93 -11.18 -17.02
C ALA A 39 -1.95 -11.86 -18.00
N ASN A 40 -0.74 -12.16 -17.57
CA ASN A 40 0.32 -12.71 -18.44
C ASN A 40 0.36 -14.25 -18.47
N GLY A 41 -0.48 -14.91 -17.69
CA GLY A 41 -0.49 -16.36 -17.55
C GLY A 41 0.51 -16.88 -16.52
N TRP A 42 0.26 -18.08 -16.02
CA TRP A 42 1.01 -18.64 -14.89
C TRP A 42 2.13 -19.54 -15.42
N ASP A 43 3.36 -19.28 -14.98
CA ASP A 43 4.46 -20.22 -15.15
C ASP A 43 4.43 -21.25 -14.02
N VAL A 44 4.62 -22.53 -14.35
CA VAL A 44 4.69 -23.64 -13.39
C VAL A 44 5.73 -23.38 -12.29
N TYR A 45 6.82 -22.66 -12.61
CA TYR A 45 7.86 -22.32 -11.63
C TYR A 45 7.40 -21.29 -10.59
N TYR A 46 6.46 -20.40 -10.92
CA TYR A 46 6.01 -19.33 -10.02
C TYR A 46 4.65 -19.61 -9.38
N ASP A 47 3.96 -20.66 -9.81
CA ASP A 47 2.61 -21.02 -9.35
C ASP A 47 2.53 -21.16 -7.82
N ALA A 48 3.43 -21.96 -7.22
CA ALA A 48 3.44 -22.16 -5.77
C ALA A 48 3.71 -20.85 -4.99
N ALA A 49 4.59 -19.99 -5.50
CA ALA A 49 4.90 -18.71 -4.88
C ALA A 49 3.73 -17.72 -4.98
N LEU A 50 3.04 -17.68 -6.12
CA LEU A 50 1.85 -16.86 -6.34
C LEU A 50 0.65 -17.36 -5.54
N ALA A 51 0.47 -18.69 -5.42
CA ALA A 51 -0.53 -19.28 -4.55
C ALA A 51 -0.29 -18.90 -3.08
N ALA A 52 0.96 -18.96 -2.61
CA ALA A 52 1.33 -18.53 -1.26
C ALA A 52 1.16 -17.01 -1.06
N LEU A 53 1.45 -16.19 -2.08
CA LEU A 53 1.20 -14.75 -2.04
C LEU A 53 -0.30 -14.45 -1.93
N ARG A 54 -1.11 -15.06 -2.81
CA ARG A 54 -2.57 -14.94 -2.80
C ARG A 54 -3.13 -15.30 -1.44
N HIS A 55 -2.75 -16.46 -0.91
CA HIS A 55 -3.23 -16.93 0.39
C HIS A 55 -2.90 -15.97 1.54
N ARG A 56 -1.69 -15.38 1.54
CA ARG A 56 -1.32 -14.36 2.53
C ARG A 56 -2.18 -13.10 2.44
N LEU A 57 -2.59 -12.70 1.24
CA LEU A 57 -3.50 -11.57 1.05
C LEU A 57 -4.94 -11.92 1.44
N GLU A 58 -5.40 -13.15 1.24
CA GLU A 58 -6.75 -13.60 1.64
C GLU A 58 -6.94 -13.64 3.15
N ILE A 59 -5.91 -14.01 3.88
CA ILE A 59 -5.93 -14.05 5.35
C ILE A 59 -5.97 -12.64 5.96
N ASP A 60 -5.90 -11.55 5.18
CA ASP A 60 -5.91 -10.14 5.62
C ASP A 60 -6.54 -9.91 7.00
N ARG A 61 -5.71 -9.97 8.05
CA ARG A 61 -6.21 -9.89 9.43
C ARG A 61 -6.51 -8.46 9.83
N PHE A 62 -5.74 -7.53 9.30
CA PHE A 62 -5.78 -6.12 9.69
C PHE A 62 -6.60 -5.25 8.74
N GLY A 63 -7.15 -5.81 7.67
CA GLY A 63 -7.91 -5.04 6.68
C GLY A 63 -7.03 -4.24 5.71
N LEU A 64 -5.73 -4.53 5.62
CA LEU A 64 -4.80 -3.78 4.75
C LEU A 64 -5.15 -3.97 3.27
N VAL A 65 -5.48 -5.19 2.86
CA VAL A 65 -5.89 -5.50 1.49
C VAL A 65 -7.20 -4.80 1.17
N ALA A 66 -8.16 -4.89 2.09
CA ALA A 66 -9.43 -4.17 1.98
C ALA A 66 -9.23 -2.66 1.85
N GLN A 67 -8.33 -2.05 2.63
CA GLN A 67 -8.05 -0.63 2.55
C GLN A 67 -7.45 -0.22 1.20
N VAL A 68 -6.48 -0.98 0.68
CA VAL A 68 -5.87 -0.69 -0.62
C VAL A 68 -6.93 -0.78 -1.73
N LEU A 69 -7.75 -1.83 -1.73
CA LEU A 69 -8.85 -1.98 -2.69
C LEU A 69 -9.86 -0.83 -2.56
N ALA A 70 -10.23 -0.42 -1.33
CA ALA A 70 -11.12 0.71 -1.12
C ALA A 70 -10.55 2.02 -1.70
N GLY A 71 -9.23 2.22 -1.59
CA GLY A 71 -8.53 3.35 -2.22
C GLY A 71 -8.58 3.34 -3.76
N GLU A 72 -8.74 2.16 -4.37
CA GLU A 72 -8.95 1.98 -5.81
C GLU A 72 -10.44 2.07 -6.22
N GLY A 73 -11.33 2.43 -5.29
CA GLY A 73 -12.77 2.55 -5.54
C GLY A 73 -13.56 1.25 -5.38
N CYS A 74 -12.95 0.18 -4.88
CA CYS A 74 -13.67 -1.06 -4.59
C CYS A 74 -14.55 -0.93 -3.34
N SER A 75 -15.67 -1.62 -3.38
CA SER A 75 -16.52 -1.87 -2.21
C SER A 75 -16.87 -3.35 -2.12
N ALA A 76 -17.39 -3.80 -0.99
CA ALA A 76 -17.77 -5.19 -0.81
C ALA A 76 -18.88 -5.68 -1.76
N ALA A 77 -19.66 -4.76 -2.34
CA ALA A 77 -20.69 -5.08 -3.34
C ALA A 77 -20.19 -4.93 -4.79
N LYS A 78 -19.13 -4.16 -5.01
CA LYS A 78 -18.61 -3.80 -6.34
C LYS A 78 -17.08 -3.79 -6.31
N CYS A 79 -16.47 -4.92 -6.65
CA CYS A 79 -15.02 -5.02 -6.83
C CYS A 79 -14.65 -6.22 -7.71
N GLU A 80 -14.20 -5.96 -8.93
CA GLU A 80 -13.75 -7.00 -9.87
C GLU A 80 -12.44 -7.64 -9.40
N LYS A 81 -11.59 -6.88 -8.69
CA LYS A 81 -10.32 -7.37 -8.16
C LYS A 81 -10.49 -8.46 -7.10
N LEU A 82 -11.69 -8.65 -6.54
CA LEU A 82 -11.95 -9.79 -5.65
C LEU A 82 -11.82 -11.14 -6.39
N ALA A 83 -11.96 -11.16 -7.72
CA ALA A 83 -11.75 -12.35 -8.53
C ALA A 83 -10.28 -12.79 -8.64
N LEU A 84 -9.32 -11.96 -8.18
CA LEU A 84 -7.90 -12.34 -8.11
C LEU A 84 -7.60 -13.34 -6.98
N PHE A 85 -8.51 -13.42 -6.01
CA PHE A 85 -8.43 -14.31 -4.86
C PHE A 85 -9.21 -15.61 -5.12
N ALA A 86 -8.74 -16.70 -4.53
CA ALA A 86 -9.44 -17.97 -4.46
C ALA A 86 -10.51 -17.93 -3.35
N ASP A 87 -10.21 -17.29 -2.22
CA ASP A 87 -11.17 -17.01 -1.15
C ASP A 87 -11.18 -15.52 -0.76
N ALA A 88 -12.12 -14.78 -1.33
CA ALA A 88 -12.30 -13.36 -1.08
C ALA A 88 -13.18 -13.04 0.15
N ASN A 89 -13.69 -14.04 0.88
CA ASN A 89 -14.70 -13.82 1.92
C ASN A 89 -14.20 -12.88 3.02
N ARG A 90 -12.97 -13.10 3.52
CA ARG A 90 -12.38 -12.27 4.57
C ARG A 90 -12.09 -10.84 4.11
N VAL A 91 -11.54 -10.68 2.90
CA VAL A 91 -11.29 -9.36 2.31
C VAL A 91 -12.61 -8.59 2.14
N SER A 92 -13.66 -9.27 1.65
CA SER A 92 -14.99 -8.67 1.51
C SER A 92 -15.61 -8.30 2.87
N ALA A 93 -15.40 -9.12 3.91
CA ALA A 93 -15.86 -8.83 5.26
C ALA A 93 -15.14 -7.60 5.85
N ASN A 94 -13.83 -7.48 5.65
CA ASN A 94 -13.07 -6.32 6.06
C ASN A 94 -13.50 -5.04 5.34
N LEU A 95 -13.80 -5.12 4.04
CA LEU A 95 -14.34 -4.00 3.27
C LEU A 95 -15.68 -3.52 3.85
N LYS A 96 -16.58 -4.45 4.24
CA LYS A 96 -17.87 -4.12 4.88
C LYS A 96 -17.69 -3.52 6.27
N ALA A 97 -16.82 -4.13 7.07
CA ALA A 97 -16.62 -3.77 8.47
C ALA A 97 -15.72 -2.54 8.66
N ARG A 98 -15.02 -2.09 7.60
CA ARG A 98 -14.01 -1.02 7.67
C ARG A 98 -12.98 -1.33 8.75
N THR A 99 -12.52 -2.60 8.75
CA THR A 99 -11.65 -3.16 9.80
C THR A 99 -10.40 -2.31 9.97
N PHE A 100 -9.74 -1.95 8.87
CA PHE A 100 -8.52 -1.15 8.89
C PHE A 100 -8.73 0.21 9.56
N GLU A 101 -9.80 0.92 9.21
CA GLU A 101 -10.11 2.24 9.78
C GLU A 101 -10.37 2.16 11.28
N ASN A 102 -11.09 1.12 11.72
CA ASN A 102 -11.32 0.87 13.13
C ASN A 102 -10.00 0.58 13.87
N LEU A 103 -9.09 -0.16 13.24
CA LEU A 103 -7.76 -0.43 13.80
C LEU A 103 -6.88 0.83 13.85
N VAL A 104 -6.92 1.68 12.82
CA VAL A 104 -6.22 2.97 12.84
C VAL A 104 -6.77 3.85 13.96
N ALA A 105 -8.09 4.01 14.05
CA ALA A 105 -8.73 4.89 15.04
C ALA A 105 -8.41 4.51 16.49
N ARG A 106 -8.31 3.20 16.81
CA ARG A 106 -7.93 2.75 18.16
C ARG A 106 -6.44 2.90 18.46
N ASN A 107 -5.58 2.76 17.46
CA ASN A 107 -4.12 2.79 17.67
C ASN A 107 -3.54 4.21 17.57
N SER A 108 -4.20 5.13 16.86
CA SER A 108 -3.71 6.49 16.63
C SER A 108 -3.62 7.35 17.89
N ALA A 109 -4.34 6.99 18.95
CA ALA A 109 -4.26 7.70 20.24
C ALA A 109 -2.86 7.63 20.89
N GLY A 110 -2.05 6.64 20.53
CA GLY A 110 -0.70 6.43 21.06
C GLY A 110 0.44 6.87 20.14
N TRP A 111 0.14 7.42 18.97
CA TRP A 111 1.17 7.81 18.02
C TRP A 111 2.03 8.96 18.55
N PRO A 112 3.34 8.94 18.30
CA PRO A 112 4.23 10.02 18.66
C PRO A 112 3.73 11.29 17.98
N GLN A 113 3.48 12.31 18.80
CA GLN A 113 3.28 13.64 18.27
C GLN A 113 4.59 14.08 17.63
N PRO A 114 4.57 14.66 16.41
CA PRO A 114 5.74 15.33 15.88
C PRO A 114 6.16 16.35 16.95
N ALA A 115 7.41 16.25 17.42
CA ALA A 115 7.91 17.12 18.47
C ALA A 115 7.72 18.56 18.01
N SER A 116 6.75 19.25 18.60
CA SER A 116 6.63 20.69 18.45
C SER A 116 7.98 21.27 18.84
N ALA A 117 8.66 21.94 17.91
CA ALA A 117 9.90 22.63 18.19
C ALA A 117 9.71 23.43 19.48
N ALA A 118 10.53 23.10 20.48
CA ALA A 118 10.39 23.61 21.83
C ALA A 118 10.21 25.13 21.81
N ALA A 119 9.17 25.62 22.49
CA ALA A 119 9.05 27.04 22.77
C ALA A 119 10.34 27.51 23.48
N PRO A 120 11.00 28.59 23.02
CA PRO A 120 12.21 29.06 23.67
C PRO A 120 11.89 29.44 25.12
N ALA A 121 12.74 28.98 26.05
CA ALA A 121 12.61 29.24 27.47
C ALA A 121 12.51 30.74 27.76
N ALA A 122 11.56 31.12 28.62
CA ALA A 122 11.38 32.49 29.07
C ALA A 122 12.66 32.98 29.76
N PRO A 123 13.21 34.16 29.40
CA PRO A 123 14.35 34.72 30.11
C PRO A 123 13.91 35.18 31.51
N VAL A 124 14.62 34.71 32.53
CA VAL A 124 14.55 35.21 33.91
C VAL A 124 14.91 36.69 33.94
N ALA A 125 13.95 37.54 34.33
CA ALA A 125 14.13 38.99 34.39
C ALA A 125 14.97 39.41 35.60
N ALA A 126 16.06 40.15 35.34
CA ALA A 126 16.71 41.01 36.33
C ALA A 126 15.88 42.28 36.58
N ALA A 127 16.05 42.88 37.77
CA ALA A 127 15.24 43.96 38.35
C ALA A 127 15.11 45.25 37.49
N PRO A 128 14.02 46.03 37.66
CA PRO A 128 13.63 47.09 36.72
C PRO A 128 14.26 48.48 37.01
N PRO A 129 14.60 49.28 35.98
CA PRO A 129 14.67 50.74 36.06
C PRO A 129 13.30 51.42 35.74
N PRO A 130 13.11 52.71 36.11
CA PRO A 130 11.79 53.34 36.29
C PRO A 130 11.04 53.70 34.99
N PRO A 131 9.71 53.95 35.07
CA PRO A 131 8.82 54.01 33.92
C PRO A 131 8.88 55.33 33.15
N GLY A 132 8.97 55.24 31.82
CA GLY A 132 8.65 56.31 30.86
C GLY A 132 7.29 56.05 30.18
N PRO A 133 6.59 57.08 29.68
CA PRO A 133 5.18 56.97 29.29
C PRO A 133 4.97 56.22 27.98
N ALA A 134 4.00 55.31 27.97
CA ALA A 134 3.52 54.61 26.78
C ALA A 134 2.58 55.49 25.94
N PRO A 135 2.56 55.28 24.61
CA PRO A 135 1.33 55.37 23.84
C PRO A 135 0.84 53.98 23.44
N SER A 136 -0.43 53.72 23.75
CA SER A 136 -1.20 52.54 23.36
C SER A 136 -1.80 52.75 21.97
N VAL A 137 -1.56 51.81 21.05
CA VAL A 137 -2.40 51.45 19.88
C VAL A 137 -2.10 49.96 19.64
N GLY A 138 -2.98 49.00 19.93
CA GLY A 138 -4.22 48.73 19.21
C GLY A 138 -4.04 47.44 18.37
N ASN A 139 -4.53 46.32 18.89
CA ASN A 139 -4.79 45.01 18.25
C ASN A 139 -3.80 44.45 17.19
N GLY A 140 -2.86 43.63 17.66
CA GLY A 140 -2.91 42.19 17.36
C GLY A 140 -2.50 41.65 15.98
N ILE A 141 -1.68 42.34 15.20
CA ILE A 141 -0.94 41.72 14.08
C ILE A 141 0.55 41.96 14.30
N ASN A 142 1.26 40.93 14.75
CA ASN A 142 2.72 40.93 14.81
C ASN A 142 3.26 40.65 13.41
N PHE A 143 3.52 41.70 12.64
CA PHE A 143 4.42 41.59 11.50
C PHE A 143 5.85 41.52 12.06
N PRO A 144 6.57 40.40 11.94
CA PRO A 144 7.98 40.39 12.30
C PRO A 144 8.68 41.40 11.39
N SER A 145 9.11 42.53 11.97
CA SER A 145 9.99 43.48 11.29
C SER A 145 11.19 42.73 10.73
N ALA A 146 11.70 43.17 9.58
CA ALA A 146 12.78 42.58 8.78
C ALA A 146 14.14 42.34 9.50
N ALA A 147 14.17 42.39 10.83
CA ALA A 147 15.29 42.06 11.71
C ALA A 147 15.52 40.55 11.89
N SER A 148 14.61 39.68 11.42
CA SER A 148 14.81 38.22 11.38
C SER A 148 15.39 37.69 10.07
N ILE A 149 15.85 38.56 9.17
CA ILE A 149 16.69 38.15 8.05
C ILE A 149 18.12 38.13 8.57
N PRO A 150 18.74 36.96 8.82
CA PRO A 150 20.18 36.95 9.12
C PRO A 150 20.91 37.56 7.92
N PRO A 151 21.95 38.39 8.11
CA PRO A 151 22.81 38.78 7.00
C PRO A 151 23.40 37.51 6.40
N VAL A 152 22.95 37.13 5.20
CA VAL A 152 23.63 36.12 4.42
C VAL A 152 24.89 36.78 3.89
N SER A 153 26.02 36.51 4.51
CA SER A 153 27.33 36.81 3.93
C SER A 153 27.49 35.99 2.65
N ILE A 154 27.09 36.54 1.49
CA ILE A 154 27.44 36.02 0.15
C ILE A 154 28.84 36.51 -0.24
N MET A 155 29.79 36.45 0.70
CA MET A 155 31.21 36.70 0.50
C MET A 155 31.97 35.93 1.58
N THR A 156 32.13 34.64 1.37
CA THR A 156 33.19 33.83 1.98
C THR A 156 33.51 32.70 1.01
N ASP A 157 34.80 32.64 0.69
CA ASP A 157 35.49 31.86 -0.34
C ASP A 157 34.94 30.46 -0.65
N GLU A 158 34.94 30.18 -1.95
CA GLU A 158 34.90 28.87 -2.57
C GLU A 158 36.06 27.98 -2.08
N PRO A 159 35.80 26.83 -1.45
CA PRO A 159 36.82 25.80 -1.27
C PRO A 159 37.05 25.09 -2.60
N SER A 160 38.29 25.20 -3.08
CA SER A 160 38.83 24.64 -4.30
C SER A 160 38.38 23.21 -4.61
N GLN A 161 37.90 23.05 -5.84
CA GLN A 161 37.56 21.80 -6.51
C GLN A 161 38.75 20.80 -6.49
N PRO A 162 38.57 19.54 -6.05
CA PRO A 162 39.55 18.49 -6.30
C PRO A 162 39.63 18.18 -7.81
N PRO A 163 40.82 17.81 -8.33
CA PRO A 163 41.06 17.69 -9.76
C PRO A 163 40.11 16.69 -10.42
N SER A 164 39.39 17.17 -11.42
CA SER A 164 38.59 16.37 -12.35
C SER A 164 39.49 15.32 -12.99
N GLN A 165 39.19 14.06 -12.72
CA GLN A 165 39.72 12.95 -13.49
C GLN A 165 39.25 13.11 -14.93
N THR A 166 40.22 13.32 -15.81
CA THR A 166 40.10 13.30 -17.26
C THR A 166 39.54 11.96 -17.70
N GLY A 167 38.32 11.96 -18.24
CA GLY A 167 37.67 10.74 -18.69
C GLY A 167 36.36 10.98 -19.43
N SER A 168 36.38 11.81 -20.47
CA SER A 168 35.32 11.81 -21.48
C SER A 168 35.98 11.72 -22.85
N GLY A 169 36.29 10.49 -23.24
CA GLY A 169 36.51 10.15 -24.63
C GLY A 169 35.18 10.27 -25.41
N PRO A 170 35.21 10.61 -26.70
CA PRO A 170 34.01 10.73 -27.51
C PRO A 170 33.28 9.38 -27.61
N ALA A 171 31.94 9.45 -27.53
CA ALA A 171 31.05 8.33 -27.82
C ALA A 171 31.35 7.72 -29.20
N PRO A 172 31.57 6.40 -29.32
CA PRO A 172 31.53 5.76 -30.62
C PRO A 172 30.08 5.70 -31.11
N ALA A 173 29.83 6.27 -32.29
CA ALA A 173 28.63 6.05 -33.05
C ALA A 173 28.43 4.54 -33.28
N ALA A 174 27.28 4.02 -32.83
CA ALA A 174 26.86 2.67 -33.16
C ALA A 174 26.52 2.61 -34.65
N GLY A 175 27.43 2.03 -35.44
CA GLY A 175 27.16 1.64 -36.81
C GLY A 175 26.08 0.54 -36.90
N PRO A 176 25.49 0.31 -38.09
CA PRO A 176 24.42 -0.67 -38.25
C PRO A 176 24.99 -2.09 -38.15
N GLN A 177 24.77 -2.75 -37.01
CA GLN A 177 25.08 -4.16 -36.86
C GLN A 177 23.96 -5.02 -37.47
N LYS A 178 24.37 -5.90 -38.40
CA LYS A 178 23.54 -6.93 -39.03
C LYS A 178 22.96 -7.86 -37.95
N ARG A 179 21.64 -7.99 -37.96
CA ARG A 179 20.88 -8.91 -37.12
C ARG A 179 21.20 -10.37 -37.50
N PRO A 180 21.59 -11.24 -36.57
CA PRO A 180 21.63 -12.69 -36.81
C PRO A 180 20.20 -13.21 -37.07
N PRO A 181 20.01 -14.18 -37.98
CA PRO A 181 18.69 -14.72 -38.28
C PRO A 181 18.08 -15.42 -37.06
N ALA A 182 16.79 -15.15 -36.83
CA ALA A 182 16.00 -15.79 -35.79
C ALA A 182 15.85 -17.30 -36.06
N PRO A 183 15.91 -18.18 -35.04
CA PRO A 183 15.57 -19.58 -35.20
C PRO A 183 14.08 -19.72 -35.54
N ALA A 184 13.81 -20.58 -36.52
CA ALA A 184 12.49 -20.82 -37.09
C ALA A 184 11.48 -21.31 -36.06
N ARG A 185 10.26 -20.75 -36.11
CA ARG A 185 9.08 -21.27 -35.40
C ARG A 185 8.76 -22.67 -35.93
N PRO A 186 8.56 -23.69 -35.06
CA PRO A 186 7.87 -24.90 -35.46
C PRO A 186 6.42 -24.57 -35.84
N ALA A 187 5.98 -25.11 -36.97
CA ALA A 187 4.61 -24.99 -37.46
C ALA A 187 3.60 -25.50 -36.42
N ALA A 188 2.50 -24.76 -36.26
CA ALA A 188 1.33 -25.20 -35.53
C ALA A 188 0.83 -26.53 -36.14
N ARG A 189 1.01 -27.63 -35.40
CA ARG A 189 0.33 -28.87 -35.71
C ARG A 189 -1.12 -28.73 -35.25
N ALA A 190 -2.01 -28.98 -36.21
CA ALA A 190 -3.45 -28.96 -36.03
C ALA A 190 -3.91 -29.73 -34.79
N GLN A 191 -4.90 -29.13 -34.15
CA GLN A 191 -5.64 -29.55 -32.98
C GLN A 191 -6.14 -30.99 -33.11
N THR A 192 -5.98 -31.78 -32.05
CA THR A 192 -6.97 -32.81 -31.68
C THR A 192 -7.05 -32.84 -30.16
N ALA A 193 -8.13 -32.28 -29.64
CA ALA A 193 -8.57 -32.47 -28.26
C ALA A 193 -9.87 -33.32 -28.28
N PRO A 194 -10.20 -33.99 -27.17
CA PRO A 194 -10.67 -35.37 -27.13
C PRO A 194 -12.18 -35.57 -27.30
N ALA A 195 -12.58 -36.75 -27.78
CA ALA A 195 -13.97 -37.20 -27.75
C ALA A 195 -14.40 -37.55 -26.31
N ALA A 196 -15.38 -36.83 -25.78
CA ALA A 196 -16.07 -37.16 -24.54
C ALA A 196 -17.14 -38.27 -24.77
N PRO A 197 -17.38 -39.17 -23.81
CA PRO A 197 -18.47 -40.13 -23.89
C PRO A 197 -19.83 -39.44 -23.61
N PRO A 198 -20.93 -39.87 -24.25
CA PRO A 198 -22.24 -39.28 -24.04
C PRO A 198 -22.83 -39.69 -22.67
N ILE A 199 -23.23 -38.69 -21.89
CA ILE A 199 -24.03 -38.90 -20.67
C ILE A 199 -25.50 -39.09 -21.08
N GLN A 200 -26.04 -40.27 -20.72
CA GLN A 200 -27.46 -40.59 -20.80
C GLN A 200 -28.23 -39.77 -19.74
N ILE A 201 -29.14 -38.90 -20.18
CA ILE A 201 -30.10 -38.21 -19.31
C ILE A 201 -31.34 -39.09 -19.21
N GLY A 202 -31.43 -39.89 -18.15
CA GLY A 202 -32.68 -40.56 -17.75
C GLY A 202 -33.54 -39.63 -16.89
N PRO A 203 -34.88 -39.65 -17.02
CA PRO A 203 -35.78 -38.84 -16.18
C PRO A 203 -35.84 -39.35 -14.73
N PRO A 204 -36.06 -38.47 -13.73
CA PRO A 204 -36.15 -38.87 -12.33
C PRO A 204 -37.47 -39.64 -12.06
N PRO A 205 -37.44 -40.71 -11.25
CA PRO A 205 -38.68 -41.34 -10.78
C PRO A 205 -39.33 -40.49 -9.68
N ALA A 206 -40.61 -40.19 -9.86
CA ALA A 206 -41.49 -39.68 -8.82
C ALA A 206 -41.68 -40.77 -7.75
N ALA A 207 -41.31 -40.48 -6.51
CA ALA A 207 -41.64 -41.29 -5.35
C ALA A 207 -42.67 -40.54 -4.49
N ASN A 208 -43.78 -41.22 -4.30
CA ASN A 208 -45.05 -40.78 -3.74
C ASN A 208 -44.94 -40.14 -2.34
N ALA A 209 -45.70 -39.06 -2.18
CA ALA A 209 -46.16 -38.56 -0.89
C ALA A 209 -47.09 -39.59 -0.24
N GLY A 210 -46.78 -39.96 1.00
CA GLY A 210 -47.55 -40.90 1.80
C GLY A 210 -47.60 -40.45 3.26
N THR A 211 -48.73 -39.84 3.59
CA THR A 211 -49.46 -39.96 4.87
C THR A 211 -48.97 -39.15 6.08
N GLU A 212 -49.65 -38.02 6.28
CA GLU A 212 -49.82 -37.25 7.51
C GLU A 212 -50.81 -37.95 8.48
N PRO A 213 -50.59 -37.92 9.81
CA PRO A 213 -51.55 -38.44 10.79
C PRO A 213 -52.57 -37.37 11.24
N PRO A 214 -53.83 -37.73 11.57
CA PRO A 214 -54.86 -36.78 12.00
C PRO A 214 -54.79 -36.49 13.52
N PRO A 215 -55.38 -35.36 13.98
CA PRO A 215 -55.46 -35.03 15.39
C PRO A 215 -56.70 -35.65 16.06
N GLN A 216 -56.53 -36.15 17.29
CA GLN A 216 -57.55 -36.30 18.34
C GLN A 216 -56.87 -36.11 19.69
#